data_AF-A0A9Q2BYD9-F1
#
_entry.id   AF-A0A9Q2BYD9-F1
#
_cell.length_a   1.000
_cell.length_b   1.000
_cell.length_c   1.000
_cell.angle_alpha   90.00
_cell.angle_beta   90.00
_cell.angle_gamma   90.00
#
_symmetry.space_group_name_H-M   'P 1'
#
loop_
_entity.id
_entity.type
_entity.pdbx_description
1 polymer ?
#
loop_
_entity_poly.entity_id
_entity_poly.type
_entity_poly.pdbx_seq_one_letter_code
_entity_poly.pdbx_strand_id
1 'polypeptide(L)'
;MWLRALSTLNRFRVIRAVDIALACCPERPFKAALTAAQRAMRGMAKAGLVRRYRTDRFQHVYGLTTAGARWLDDHGIAACPSVRRVADMSNPEHRLWMNFIVLACEARGLRALTESEALRELNKGTGNTGKVKQGFMSVEVWPDTPRTLRPDALAYEPDGVTWFEIDRSKRGNDRETALSKLVRRIGSALEDDTTLRRVVVFARTDRILQDALAVIRKTAKVSNAEVINPDYGRHFKEVEPGVFEVWAAVWPSGGGGAIDVRVGHAIVQLLPTWLPKVRLDSTNEHSLSGWFNENYLPYRRPNTAKPWRQPVSPLRL
;
A
#
# COMPACT_ATOMS: atom_id res chain seq x y z
N MET A 1 -6.95 -18.88 -14.17
CA MET A 1 -6.48 -18.65 -12.77
C MET A 1 -4.98 -18.90 -12.60
N TRP A 2 -4.43 -20.06 -13.00
CA TRP A 2 -3.00 -20.37 -12.79
C TRP A 2 -2.07 -19.35 -13.43
N LEU A 3 -2.33 -18.97 -14.69
CA LEU A 3 -1.56 -17.92 -15.38
C LEU A 3 -1.46 -16.65 -14.53
N ARG A 4 -2.60 -16.07 -14.13
CA ARG A 4 -2.65 -14.86 -13.29
C ARG A 4 -1.91 -15.04 -11.96
N ALA A 5 -2.09 -16.18 -11.28
CA ALA A 5 -1.42 -16.45 -10.01
C ALA A 5 0.11 -16.56 -10.16
N LEU A 6 0.59 -17.22 -11.22
CA LEU A 6 2.01 -17.33 -11.54
C LEU A 6 2.59 -15.99 -11.99
N SER A 7 1.86 -15.19 -12.79
CA SER A 7 2.27 -13.83 -13.16
C SER A 7 2.39 -12.92 -11.92
N THR A 8 1.44 -13.00 -10.98
CA THR A 8 1.51 -12.28 -9.70
C THR A 8 2.73 -12.72 -8.88
N LEU A 9 3.00 -14.03 -8.82
CA LEU A 9 4.20 -14.54 -8.16
C LEU A 9 5.49 -14.11 -8.88
N ASN A 10 5.50 -14.07 -10.22
CA ASN A 10 6.66 -13.62 -10.99
C ASN A 10 6.98 -12.15 -10.73
N ARG A 11 5.95 -11.29 -10.69
CA ARG A 11 6.07 -9.86 -10.34
C ARG A 11 6.67 -9.67 -8.95
N PHE A 12 6.06 -10.29 -7.94
CA PHE A 12 6.42 -10.02 -6.54
C PHE A 12 7.53 -10.91 -5.98
N ARG A 13 7.92 -11.96 -6.71
CA ARG A 13 8.93 -12.97 -6.38
C ARG A 13 8.58 -13.86 -5.17
N VAL A 14 7.72 -13.40 -4.27
CA VAL A 14 7.23 -14.11 -3.09
C VAL A 14 5.79 -13.69 -2.80
N ILE A 15 4.92 -14.67 -2.55
CA ILE A 15 3.49 -14.43 -2.27
C ILE A 15 2.94 -15.44 -1.26
N ARG A 16 1.81 -15.10 -0.66
CA ARG A 16 0.96 -15.96 0.15
C ARG A 16 -0.30 -16.34 -0.65
N ALA A 17 -1.04 -17.33 -0.16
CA ALA A 17 -2.34 -17.67 -0.74
C ALA A 17 -3.35 -16.51 -0.66
N VAL A 18 -3.29 -15.68 0.38
CA VAL A 18 -4.17 -14.51 0.52
C VAL A 18 -3.91 -13.45 -0.57
N ASP A 19 -2.66 -13.31 -1.01
CA ASP A 19 -2.31 -12.39 -2.09
C ASP A 19 -2.92 -12.87 -3.43
N ILE A 20 -2.96 -14.20 -3.65
CA ILE A 20 -3.66 -14.79 -4.81
C ILE A 20 -5.18 -14.64 -4.70
N ALA A 21 -5.75 -14.65 -3.50
CA ALA A 21 -7.17 -14.38 -3.30
C ALA A 21 -7.52 -12.96 -3.79
N LEU A 22 -6.70 -11.95 -3.46
CA LEU A 22 -6.84 -10.58 -3.98
C LEU A 22 -6.65 -10.55 -5.51
N ALA A 23 -5.61 -11.21 -6.01
CA ALA A 23 -5.26 -11.12 -7.42
C ALA A 23 -6.26 -11.81 -8.35
N CYS A 24 -6.90 -12.91 -7.91
CA CYS A 24 -7.70 -13.77 -8.79
C CYS A 24 -9.20 -13.80 -8.47
N CYS A 25 -9.59 -13.56 -7.22
CA CYS A 25 -10.96 -13.73 -6.75
C CYS A 25 -11.44 -12.59 -5.81
N PRO A 26 -11.08 -11.31 -6.02
CA PRO A 26 -11.41 -10.24 -5.09
C PRO A 26 -12.91 -9.96 -5.00
N GLU A 27 -13.68 -10.32 -6.02
CA GLU A 27 -15.15 -10.16 -6.07
C GLU A 27 -15.88 -11.10 -5.10
N ARG A 28 -15.21 -12.14 -4.62
CA ARG A 28 -15.82 -13.16 -3.76
C ARG A 28 -15.69 -12.76 -2.29
N PRO A 29 -16.62 -13.23 -1.43
CA PRO A 29 -16.42 -13.20 0.02
C PRO A 29 -15.09 -13.85 0.40
N PHE A 30 -14.44 -13.32 1.44
CA PHE A 30 -13.07 -13.68 1.80
C PHE A 30 -12.82 -15.19 1.89
N LYS A 31 -13.69 -15.93 2.60
CA LYS A 31 -13.59 -17.40 2.74
C LYS A 31 -13.58 -18.13 1.40
N ALA A 32 -14.47 -17.72 0.48
CA ALA A 32 -14.56 -18.31 -0.85
C ALA A 32 -13.34 -17.95 -1.73
N ALA A 33 -12.88 -16.70 -1.65
CA ALA A 33 -11.67 -16.24 -2.34
C ALA A 33 -10.43 -17.01 -1.88
N LEU A 34 -10.23 -17.11 -0.56
CA LEU A 34 -9.08 -17.81 0.04
C LEU A 34 -9.11 -19.31 -0.27
N THR A 35 -10.27 -19.95 -0.22
CA THR A 35 -10.43 -21.37 -0.56
C THR A 35 -10.02 -21.65 -2.00
N ALA A 36 -10.49 -20.82 -2.94
CA ALA A 36 -10.13 -20.93 -4.36
C ALA A 36 -8.61 -20.74 -4.55
N ALA A 37 -8.04 -19.72 -3.92
CA ALA A 37 -6.60 -19.46 -3.98
C ALA A 37 -5.77 -20.62 -3.42
N GLN A 38 -6.12 -21.15 -2.25
CA GLN A 38 -5.42 -22.29 -1.65
C GLN A 38 -5.51 -23.55 -2.52
N ARG A 39 -6.67 -23.82 -3.15
CA ARG A 39 -6.81 -24.93 -4.12
C ARG A 39 -5.87 -24.75 -5.32
N ALA A 40 -5.84 -23.56 -5.90
CA ALA A 40 -4.92 -23.26 -7.01
C ALA A 40 -3.44 -23.41 -6.59
N MET A 41 -3.05 -22.87 -5.44
CA MET A 41 -1.67 -22.98 -4.93
C MET A 41 -1.27 -24.44 -4.69
N ARG A 42 -2.16 -25.28 -4.15
CA ARG A 42 -1.90 -26.73 -3.99
C ARG A 42 -1.75 -27.43 -5.33
N GLY A 43 -2.60 -27.12 -6.31
CA GLY A 43 -2.51 -27.66 -7.67
C GLY A 43 -1.18 -27.32 -8.35
N MET A 44 -0.78 -26.05 -8.31
CA MET A 44 0.50 -25.59 -8.88
C MET A 44 1.71 -26.18 -8.14
N ALA A 45 1.61 -26.40 -6.82
CA ALA A 45 2.65 -27.06 -6.06
C ALA A 45 2.78 -28.55 -6.44
N LYS A 46 1.65 -29.26 -6.62
CA LYS A 46 1.62 -30.64 -7.10
C LYS A 46 2.22 -30.77 -8.51
N ALA A 47 1.97 -29.78 -9.37
CA ALA A 47 2.55 -29.68 -10.70
C ALA A 47 4.02 -29.22 -10.71
N GLY A 48 4.64 -28.95 -9.55
CA GLY A 48 6.04 -28.53 -9.46
C GLY A 48 6.32 -27.10 -9.93
N LEU A 49 5.30 -26.28 -10.21
CA LEU A 49 5.44 -24.91 -10.72
C LEU A 49 5.81 -23.91 -9.62
N VAL A 50 5.41 -24.20 -8.37
CA VAL A 50 5.72 -23.39 -7.20
C VAL A 50 6.22 -24.28 -6.07
N ARG A 51 7.06 -23.71 -5.19
CA ARG A 51 7.50 -24.38 -3.96
C ARG A 51 7.04 -23.61 -2.74
N ARG A 52 6.46 -24.33 -1.77
CA ARG A 52 5.98 -23.79 -0.50
C ARG A 52 7.10 -23.79 0.53
N TYR A 53 7.26 -22.69 1.23
CA TYR A 53 8.17 -22.52 2.37
C TYR A 53 7.38 -22.08 3.60
N ARG A 54 7.94 -22.35 4.77
CA ARG A 54 7.42 -21.87 6.06
C ARG A 54 8.46 -20.92 6.63
N THR A 55 8.05 -19.69 6.90
CA THR A 55 8.94 -18.67 7.49
C THR A 55 9.11 -18.91 8.99
N ASP A 56 10.08 -18.23 9.61
CA ASP A 56 10.32 -18.28 11.07
C ASP A 56 9.11 -17.82 11.89
N ARG A 57 8.23 -16.99 11.29
CA ARG A 57 6.95 -16.57 11.88
C ARG A 57 5.78 -17.48 11.52
N PHE A 58 6.08 -18.72 11.11
CA PHE A 58 5.13 -19.76 10.78
C PHE A 58 4.14 -19.41 9.65
N GLN A 59 4.49 -18.47 8.77
CA GLN A 59 3.67 -18.13 7.60
C GLN A 59 4.05 -19.01 6.41
N HIS A 60 3.07 -19.39 5.59
CA HIS A 60 3.31 -20.08 4.34
C HIS A 60 3.48 -19.10 3.19
N VAL A 61 4.63 -19.15 2.55
CA VAL A 61 4.97 -18.37 1.36
C VAL A 61 5.36 -19.30 0.22
N TYR A 62 5.25 -18.79 -1.00
CA TYR A 62 5.54 -19.55 -2.22
C TYR A 62 6.58 -18.82 -3.06
N GLY A 63 7.48 -19.60 -3.67
CA GLY A 63 8.44 -19.14 -4.68
C GLY A 63 8.23 -19.87 -6.01
N LEU A 64 8.57 -19.20 -7.11
CA LEU A 64 8.46 -19.72 -8.48
C LEU A 64 9.63 -20.67 -8.76
N THR A 65 9.34 -21.88 -9.22
CA THR A 65 10.39 -22.86 -9.60
C THR A 65 10.88 -22.59 -11.03
N THR A 66 11.95 -23.27 -11.45
CA THR A 66 12.40 -23.24 -12.84
C THR A 66 11.32 -23.75 -13.80
N ALA A 67 10.60 -24.82 -13.41
CA ALA A 67 9.47 -25.34 -14.18
C ALA A 67 8.33 -24.32 -14.27
N GLY A 68 8.03 -23.60 -13.19
CA GLY A 68 7.04 -22.53 -13.19
C GLY A 68 7.44 -21.32 -14.05
N ALA A 69 8.73 -20.98 -14.09
CA ALA A 69 9.24 -19.93 -14.96
C ALA A 69 9.11 -20.33 -16.44
N ARG A 70 9.54 -21.53 -16.81
CA ARG A 70 9.35 -22.06 -18.17
C ARG A 70 7.88 -22.11 -18.57
N TRP A 71 7.02 -22.56 -17.67
CA TRP A 71 5.57 -22.58 -17.91
C TRP A 71 5.04 -21.17 -18.22
N LEU A 72 5.54 -20.12 -17.56
CA LEU A 72 5.16 -18.74 -17.88
C LEU A 72 5.73 -18.28 -19.23
N ASP A 73 6.97 -18.65 -19.55
CA ASP A 73 7.61 -18.34 -20.82
C ASP A 73 6.82 -18.97 -22.00
N ASP A 74 6.36 -20.22 -21.83
CA ASP A 74 5.49 -20.92 -22.80
C ASP A 74 4.14 -20.19 -23.00
N HIS A 75 3.73 -19.34 -22.05
CA HIS A 75 2.54 -18.48 -22.13
C HIS A 75 2.88 -17.02 -22.47
N GLY A 76 4.09 -16.76 -22.99
CA GLY A 76 4.52 -15.44 -23.45
C GLY A 76 4.93 -14.46 -22.35
N ILE A 77 5.17 -14.93 -21.12
CA ILE A 77 5.55 -14.10 -19.98
C ILE A 77 6.95 -14.46 -19.53
N ALA A 78 7.92 -13.60 -19.87
CA ALA A 78 9.30 -13.74 -19.41
C ALA A 78 9.37 -13.85 -17.88
N ALA A 79 9.90 -14.96 -17.38
CA ALA A 79 9.93 -15.25 -15.95
C ALA A 79 11.28 -15.81 -15.48
N CYS A 80 11.57 -15.56 -14.20
CA CYS A 80 12.77 -16.10 -13.56
C CYS A 80 12.38 -16.87 -12.29
N PRO A 81 13.03 -17.99 -11.94
CA PRO A 81 12.77 -18.70 -10.69
C PRO A 81 13.10 -17.82 -9.47
N SER A 82 12.34 -17.96 -8.38
CA SER A 82 12.52 -17.20 -7.13
C SER A 82 12.72 -18.07 -5.89
N VAL A 83 12.67 -19.40 -6.01
CA VAL A 83 12.81 -20.37 -4.90
C VAL A 83 14.02 -20.14 -4.00
N ARG A 84 15.21 -19.88 -4.55
CA ARG A 84 16.43 -19.62 -3.76
C ARG A 84 16.24 -18.40 -2.87
N ARG A 85 15.76 -17.30 -3.46
CA ARG A 85 15.45 -16.06 -2.72
C ARG A 85 14.47 -16.31 -1.60
N VAL A 86 13.42 -17.10 -1.82
CA VAL A 86 12.40 -17.38 -0.80
C VAL A 86 12.93 -18.29 0.31
N ALA A 87 13.80 -19.25 -0.02
CA ALA A 87 14.44 -20.13 0.95
C ALA A 87 15.33 -19.36 1.94
N ASP A 88 16.01 -18.32 1.46
CA ASP A 88 16.94 -17.51 2.24
C ASP A 88 16.23 -16.37 3.02
N MET A 89 14.89 -16.26 2.97
CA MET A 89 14.15 -15.18 3.64
C MET A 89 13.83 -15.48 5.11
N SER A 90 14.38 -14.68 6.02
CA SER A 90 14.05 -14.72 7.46
C SER A 90 12.74 -13.98 7.79
N ASN A 91 12.57 -12.73 7.32
CA ASN A 91 11.37 -11.93 7.61
C ASN A 91 10.81 -11.18 6.39
N PRO A 92 9.96 -11.84 5.57
CA PRO A 92 9.39 -11.25 4.36
C PRO A 92 8.20 -10.32 4.62
N GLU A 93 7.77 -10.12 5.87
CA GLU A 93 6.48 -9.49 6.16
C GLU A 93 6.36 -8.09 5.57
N HIS A 94 7.46 -7.34 5.41
CA HIS A 94 7.45 -6.02 4.75
C HIS A 94 6.98 -6.01 3.34
N ARG A 95 7.71 -6.78 2.56
CA ARG A 95 7.35 -7.02 1.20
C ARG A 95 5.94 -7.62 1.08
N LEU A 96 5.55 -8.56 1.93
CA LEU A 96 4.25 -9.22 1.82
C LEU A 96 3.07 -8.27 2.03
N TRP A 97 3.14 -7.36 3.01
CA TRP A 97 2.08 -6.36 3.21
C TRP A 97 2.08 -5.30 2.12
N MET A 98 3.25 -4.88 1.63
CA MET A 98 3.36 -3.97 0.50
C MET A 98 2.68 -4.56 -0.75
N ASN A 99 3.01 -5.80 -1.10
CA ASN A 99 2.40 -6.50 -2.23
C ASN A 99 0.88 -6.64 -2.05
N PHE A 100 0.43 -6.94 -0.83
CA PHE A 100 -0.99 -7.08 -0.50
C PHE A 100 -1.77 -5.78 -0.73
N ILE A 101 -1.22 -4.64 -0.30
CA ILE A 101 -1.87 -3.33 -0.51
C ILE A 101 -1.92 -2.95 -1.99
N VAL A 102 -0.83 -3.18 -2.73
CA VAL A 102 -0.82 -2.96 -4.20
C VAL A 102 -1.91 -3.79 -4.88
N LEU A 103 -2.00 -5.08 -4.57
CA LEU A 103 -3.04 -5.96 -5.11
C LEU A 103 -4.45 -5.53 -4.67
N ALA A 104 -4.61 -5.02 -3.46
CA ALA A 104 -5.89 -4.52 -2.98
C ALA A 104 -6.33 -3.24 -3.73
N CYS A 105 -5.39 -2.37 -4.07
CA CYS A 105 -5.65 -1.20 -4.92
C CYS A 105 -6.05 -1.64 -6.34
N GLU A 106 -5.32 -2.57 -6.94
CA GLU A 106 -5.60 -3.09 -8.28
C GLU A 106 -6.95 -3.79 -8.37
N ALA A 107 -7.33 -4.54 -7.33
CA ALA A 107 -8.65 -5.15 -7.23
C ALA A 107 -9.79 -4.11 -7.21
N ARG A 108 -9.53 -2.87 -6.79
CA ARG A 108 -10.48 -1.74 -6.90
C ARG A 108 -10.37 -0.98 -8.23
N GLY A 109 -9.55 -1.45 -9.16
CA GLY A 109 -9.34 -0.82 -10.46
C GLY A 109 -8.38 0.37 -10.43
N LEU A 110 -7.60 0.53 -9.35
CA LEU A 110 -6.57 1.56 -9.28
C LEU A 110 -5.26 1.05 -9.87
N ARG A 111 -4.49 1.97 -10.47
CA ARG A 111 -3.09 1.70 -10.78
C ARG A 111 -2.27 1.82 -9.50
N ALA A 112 -1.51 0.80 -9.14
CA ALA A 112 -0.70 0.81 -7.92
C ALA A 112 0.66 0.14 -8.12
N LEU A 113 1.65 0.64 -7.38
CA LEU A 113 3.05 0.26 -7.52
C LEU A 113 3.67 0.04 -6.15
N THR A 114 4.53 -0.97 -6.04
CA THR A 114 5.48 -1.08 -4.92
C THR A 114 6.54 0.02 -4.99
N GLU A 115 7.25 0.31 -3.90
CA GLU A 115 8.38 1.26 -3.89
C GLU A 115 9.32 1.08 -5.10
N SER A 116 9.79 -0.16 -5.33
CA SER A 116 10.75 -0.45 -6.40
C SER A 116 10.16 -0.32 -7.81
N GLU A 117 8.85 -0.52 -7.98
CA GLU A 117 8.16 -0.27 -9.24
C GLU A 117 7.99 1.23 -9.48
N ALA A 118 7.56 1.96 -8.44
CA ALA A 118 7.37 3.39 -8.49
C ALA A 118 8.67 4.14 -8.79
N LEU A 119 9.79 3.78 -8.14
CA LEU A 119 11.09 4.39 -8.40
C LEU A 119 11.61 4.12 -9.82
N ARG A 120 11.38 2.91 -10.34
CA ARG A 120 11.74 2.60 -11.74
C ARG A 120 10.93 3.43 -12.72
N GLU A 121 9.65 3.64 -12.43
CA GLU A 121 8.80 4.46 -13.27
C GLU A 121 9.14 5.95 -13.19
N LEU A 122 9.39 6.47 -11.99
CA LEU A 122 9.83 7.84 -11.76
C LEU A 122 11.12 8.18 -12.54
N ASN A 123 11.97 7.18 -12.74
CA ASN A 123 13.23 7.32 -13.49
C ASN A 123 13.16 6.77 -14.92
N LYS A 124 11.96 6.50 -15.43
CA LYS A 124 11.81 6.04 -16.81
C LYS A 124 12.09 7.21 -17.76
N GLY A 125 13.08 7.06 -18.63
CA GLY A 125 13.45 8.09 -19.61
C GLY A 125 14.49 9.09 -19.09
N THR A 126 14.88 9.03 -17.81
CA THR A 126 16.09 9.69 -17.32
C THR A 126 17.29 8.94 -17.93
N GLY A 127 17.83 9.44 -19.05
CA GLY A 127 19.02 8.86 -19.68
C GLY A 127 20.26 8.91 -18.76
N ASN A 128 21.40 8.41 -19.25
CA ASN A 128 22.65 8.34 -18.47
C ASN A 128 23.17 9.70 -17.93
N THR A 129 22.65 10.83 -18.41
CA THR A 129 23.04 12.19 -18.02
C THR A 129 22.09 12.87 -17.05
N GLY A 130 20.88 12.33 -16.84
CA GLY A 130 19.90 12.94 -15.96
C GLY A 130 20.07 12.48 -14.51
N LYS A 131 19.91 13.40 -13.55
CA LYS A 131 20.03 13.09 -12.13
C LYS A 131 18.95 12.10 -11.71
N VAL A 132 19.36 10.90 -11.28
CA VAL A 132 18.45 9.85 -10.82
C VAL A 132 17.69 10.34 -9.59
N LYS A 133 16.36 10.38 -9.69
CA LYS A 133 15.45 10.73 -8.60
C LYS A 133 15.44 9.61 -7.57
N GLN A 134 15.77 9.95 -6.33
CA GLN A 134 15.88 9.01 -5.22
C GLN A 134 14.59 8.85 -4.42
N GLY A 135 13.48 9.46 -4.82
CA GLY A 135 12.19 9.37 -4.15
C GLY A 135 11.23 10.42 -4.67
N PHE A 136 10.06 10.53 -4.03
CA PHE A 136 8.92 11.28 -4.55
C PHE A 136 8.75 12.66 -3.92
N MET A 137 9.46 12.92 -2.83
CA MET A 137 9.37 14.16 -2.09
C MET A 137 10.62 14.37 -1.26
N SER A 138 11.09 15.62 -1.17
CA SER A 138 12.14 16.00 -0.22
C SER A 138 11.52 16.82 0.91
N VAL A 139 11.88 16.48 2.15
CA VAL A 139 11.45 17.21 3.34
C VAL A 139 12.65 17.72 4.12
N GLU A 140 12.55 18.94 4.62
CA GLU A 140 13.59 19.52 5.46
C GLU A 140 13.53 18.92 6.87
N VAL A 141 14.65 18.37 7.31
CA VAL A 141 14.85 17.82 8.64
C VAL A 141 16.03 18.58 9.25
N TRP A 142 15.76 19.68 9.96
CA TRP A 142 16.83 20.43 10.63
C TRP A 142 17.44 19.61 11.77
N PRO A 143 18.77 19.63 12.01
CA PRO A 143 19.82 20.40 11.31
C PRO A 143 20.41 19.71 10.06
N ASP A 144 19.82 18.58 9.65
CA ASP A 144 20.36 17.69 8.64
C ASP A 144 20.02 18.06 7.19
N THR A 145 20.68 17.35 6.27
CA THR A 145 20.43 17.41 4.82
C THR A 145 18.96 17.07 4.51
N PRO A 146 18.33 17.72 3.51
CA PRO A 146 16.97 17.38 3.08
C PRO A 146 16.80 15.88 2.88
N ARG A 147 15.79 15.32 3.55
CA ARG A 147 15.51 13.90 3.49
C ARG A 147 14.57 13.61 2.33
N THR A 148 15.03 12.80 1.39
CA THR A 148 14.16 12.26 0.35
C THR A 148 13.31 11.11 0.91
N LEU A 149 12.00 11.22 0.78
CA LEU A 149 11.02 10.25 1.22
C LEU A 149 10.62 9.32 0.08
N ARG A 150 10.35 8.06 0.44
CA ARG A 150 9.90 7.01 -0.45
C ARG A 150 8.68 6.31 0.17
N PRO A 151 7.64 6.05 -0.62
CA PRO A 151 6.49 5.29 -0.16
C PRO A 151 6.81 3.79 -0.14
N ASP A 152 6.17 3.05 0.76
CA ASP A 152 6.17 1.59 0.64
C ASP A 152 5.35 1.17 -0.59
N ALA A 153 4.21 1.82 -0.82
CA ALA A 153 3.42 1.66 -2.03
C ALA A 153 2.75 2.98 -2.44
N LEU A 154 2.47 3.12 -3.72
CA LEU A 154 1.67 4.22 -4.28
C LEU A 154 0.46 3.67 -5.01
N ALA A 155 -0.66 4.38 -4.92
CA ALA A 155 -1.79 4.21 -5.81
C ALA A 155 -2.19 5.54 -6.45
N TYR A 156 -2.57 5.49 -7.70
CA TYR A 156 -3.05 6.62 -8.47
C TYR A 156 -4.58 6.59 -8.51
N GLU A 157 -5.18 7.64 -7.98
CA GLU A 157 -6.62 7.88 -7.98
C GLU A 157 -6.94 9.05 -8.94
N PRO A 158 -8.20 9.21 -9.39
CA PRO A 158 -8.55 10.28 -10.33
C PRO A 158 -8.24 11.70 -9.85
N ASP A 159 -8.16 11.92 -8.54
CA ASP A 159 -7.87 13.23 -7.93
C ASP A 159 -6.42 13.42 -7.49
N GLY A 160 -5.57 12.40 -7.64
CA GLY A 160 -4.15 12.44 -7.32
C GLY A 160 -3.64 11.13 -6.70
N VAL A 161 -2.57 11.22 -5.91
CA VAL A 161 -1.85 10.06 -5.39
C VAL A 161 -2.17 9.76 -3.93
N THR A 162 -2.26 8.47 -3.64
CA THR A 162 -2.32 7.90 -2.30
C THR A 162 -1.00 7.22 -1.97
N TRP A 163 -0.32 7.74 -0.94
CA TRP A 163 0.94 7.26 -0.39
C TRP A 163 0.67 6.29 0.75
N PHE A 164 1.24 5.09 0.70
CA PHE A 164 1.11 4.10 1.76
C PHE A 164 2.41 3.93 2.55
N GLU A 165 2.29 3.93 3.87
CA GLU A 165 3.34 3.63 4.84
C GLU A 165 2.93 2.41 5.66
N ILE A 166 3.75 1.36 5.69
CA ILE A 166 3.45 0.10 6.39
C ILE A 166 4.36 -0.04 7.59
N ASP A 167 3.82 0.34 8.74
CA ASP A 167 4.56 0.45 9.98
C ASP A 167 4.56 -0.87 10.79
N ARG A 168 5.77 -1.31 11.18
CA ARG A 168 6.00 -2.62 11.82
C ARG A 168 6.67 -2.58 13.17
N SER A 169 7.26 -1.45 13.53
CA SER A 169 8.11 -1.36 14.71
C SER A 169 8.03 0.05 15.27
N LYS A 170 8.30 0.18 16.57
CA LYS A 170 8.44 1.47 17.25
C LYS A 170 9.24 2.44 16.35
N ARG A 171 8.65 3.58 15.98
CA ARG A 171 9.35 4.58 15.19
C ARG A 171 10.51 5.11 16.03
N GLY A 172 11.69 5.20 15.42
CA GLY A 172 12.72 6.12 15.93
C GLY A 172 12.27 7.56 15.68
N ASN A 173 12.83 8.51 16.42
CA ASN A 173 12.51 9.93 16.31
C ASN A 173 12.50 10.44 14.85
N ASP A 174 13.43 9.95 14.03
CA ASP A 174 13.55 10.32 12.62
C ASP A 174 12.35 9.87 11.77
N ARG A 175 11.75 8.71 12.09
CA ARG A 175 10.57 8.20 11.38
C ARG A 175 9.30 8.95 11.78
N GLU A 176 9.22 9.42 13.02
CA GLU A 176 8.12 10.28 13.48
C GLU A 176 8.21 11.65 12.80
N THR A 177 9.41 12.24 12.77
CA THR A 177 9.68 13.51 12.07
C THR A 177 9.37 13.40 10.58
N ALA A 178 9.80 12.32 9.92
CA ALA A 178 9.50 12.08 8.50
C ALA A 178 7.98 11.97 8.25
N LEU A 179 7.23 11.27 9.10
CA LEU A 179 5.77 11.17 8.97
C LEU A 179 5.10 12.52 9.18
N SER A 180 5.49 13.26 10.21
CA SER A 180 4.98 14.61 10.50
C SER A 180 5.17 15.53 9.30
N LYS A 181 6.38 15.54 8.72
CA LYS A 181 6.70 16.33 7.53
C LYS A 181 5.93 15.85 6.30
N LEU A 182 5.79 14.54 6.10
CA LEU A 182 5.04 13.96 4.98
C LEU A 182 3.57 14.39 4.99
N VAL A 183 2.87 14.29 6.12
CA VAL A 183 1.45 14.65 6.19
C VAL A 183 1.21 16.15 5.99
N ARG A 184 2.18 17.00 6.38
CA ARG A 184 2.15 18.45 6.08
C ARG A 184 2.33 18.78 4.60
N ARG A 185 2.71 17.81 3.76
CA ARG A 185 2.87 17.99 2.32
C ARG A 185 1.67 17.49 1.51
N ILE A 186 0.64 16.95 2.15
CA ILE A 186 -0.64 16.65 1.48
C ILE A 186 -1.15 17.94 0.78
N GLY A 187 -1.59 17.80 -0.46
CA GLY A 187 -1.95 18.89 -1.36
C GLY A 187 -0.80 19.42 -2.24
N SER A 188 0.44 18.99 -2.01
CA SER A 188 1.60 19.41 -2.81
C SER A 188 1.85 18.48 -3.98
N ALA A 189 2.52 18.99 -5.02
CA ALA A 189 3.06 18.17 -6.10
C ALA A 189 4.18 17.23 -5.60
N LEU A 190 4.22 16.04 -6.17
CA LEU A 190 5.31 15.07 -6.07
C LEU A 190 6.31 15.29 -7.21
N GLU A 191 7.42 14.57 -7.15
CA GLU A 191 8.45 14.61 -8.20
C GLU A 191 7.98 14.12 -9.59
N ASP A 192 6.82 13.46 -9.70
CA ASP A 192 6.18 13.08 -10.96
C ASP A 192 5.02 14.02 -11.36
N ASP A 193 5.00 15.24 -10.80
CA ASP A 193 4.00 16.29 -10.98
C ASP A 193 2.57 15.93 -10.52
N THR A 194 2.37 14.72 -10.00
CA THR A 194 1.09 14.34 -9.42
C THR A 194 0.90 14.97 -8.03
N THR A 195 -0.35 15.24 -7.65
CA THR A 195 -0.64 15.82 -6.33
C THR A 195 -0.77 14.72 -5.28
N LEU A 196 -0.05 14.85 -4.15
CA LEU A 196 -0.26 14.01 -2.98
C LEU A 196 -1.62 14.33 -2.34
N ARG A 197 -2.60 13.45 -2.48
CA ARG A 197 -3.93 13.64 -1.88
C ARG A 197 -4.12 12.91 -0.58
N ARG A 198 -3.44 11.78 -0.40
CA ARG A 198 -3.68 10.93 0.76
C ARG A 198 -2.38 10.31 1.26
N VAL A 199 -2.24 10.26 2.58
CA VAL A 199 -1.21 9.47 3.26
C VAL A 199 -1.92 8.46 4.13
N VAL A 200 -1.71 7.17 3.86
CA VAL A 200 -2.31 6.05 4.59
C VAL A 200 -1.21 5.33 5.35
N VAL A 201 -1.27 5.39 6.68
CA VAL A 201 -0.37 4.71 7.59
C VAL A 201 -1.05 3.45 8.11
N PHE A 202 -0.45 2.32 7.78
CA PHE A 202 -0.88 1.00 8.18
C PHE A 202 -0.10 0.53 9.41
N ALA A 203 -0.78 0.41 10.54
CA ALA A 203 -0.21 -0.09 11.78
C ALA A 203 -0.43 -1.60 11.92
N ARG A 204 0.62 -2.35 12.27
CA ARG A 204 0.49 -3.79 12.52
C ARG A 204 -0.21 -4.13 13.85
N THR A 205 -0.05 -3.29 14.86
CA THR A 205 -0.56 -3.52 16.22
C THR A 205 -1.20 -2.25 16.75
N ASP A 206 -2.08 -2.37 17.76
CA ASP A 206 -2.71 -1.21 18.41
C ASP A 206 -1.69 -0.25 18.99
N ARG A 207 -0.58 -0.75 19.54
CA ARG A 207 0.51 0.10 20.02
C ARG A 207 1.06 0.99 18.90
N ILE A 208 1.40 0.40 17.76
CA ILE A 208 1.93 1.15 16.60
C ILE A 208 0.86 2.12 16.06
N LEU A 209 -0.40 1.73 16.11
CA LEU A 209 -1.52 2.59 15.73
C LEU A 209 -1.57 3.84 16.61
N GLN A 210 -1.54 3.67 17.94
CA GLN A 210 -1.56 4.78 18.89
C GLN A 210 -0.31 5.67 18.75
N ASP A 211 0.87 5.08 18.54
CA ASP A 211 2.10 5.83 18.30
C ASP A 211 1.97 6.72 17.03
N ALA A 212 1.48 6.15 15.92
CA ALA A 212 1.25 6.91 14.68
C ALA A 212 0.18 8.01 14.83
N LEU A 213 -0.93 7.71 15.54
CA LEU A 213 -1.95 8.70 15.87
C LEU A 213 -1.39 9.84 16.72
N ALA A 214 -0.55 9.54 17.70
CA ALA A 214 0.10 10.55 18.54
C ALA A 214 0.97 11.51 17.71
N VAL A 215 1.73 10.99 16.73
CA VAL A 215 2.53 11.82 15.81
C VAL A 215 1.64 12.75 14.99
N ILE A 216 0.54 12.24 14.40
CA ILE A 216 -0.33 13.07 13.56
C ILE A 216 -1.10 14.09 14.41
N ARG A 217 -1.60 13.71 15.59
CA ARG A 217 -2.27 14.64 16.52
C ARG A 217 -1.33 15.73 17.04
N LYS A 218 -0.07 15.39 17.35
CA LYS A 218 0.97 16.38 17.69
C LYS A 218 1.23 17.32 16.52
N THR A 219 1.33 16.78 15.30
CA THR A 219 1.51 17.57 14.07
C THR A 219 0.32 18.51 13.84
N ALA A 220 -0.90 18.03 14.04
CA ALA A 220 -2.12 18.81 13.96
C ALA A 220 -2.13 19.96 14.97
N LYS A 221 -1.81 19.66 16.25
CA LYS A 221 -1.75 20.68 17.31
C LYS A 221 -0.78 21.81 16.97
N VAL A 222 0.41 21.47 16.46
CA VAL A 222 1.42 22.48 16.07
C VAL A 222 0.94 23.26 14.85
N SER A 223 0.50 22.57 13.79
CA SER A 223 0.16 23.23 12.53
C SER A 223 -1.12 24.07 12.62
N ASN A 224 -2.09 23.68 13.44
CA ASN A 224 -3.33 24.42 13.65
C ASN A 224 -3.15 25.66 14.54
N ALA A 225 -2.02 25.79 15.25
CA ALA A 225 -1.67 26.99 15.99
C ALA A 225 -1.06 28.08 15.08
N GLU A 226 -0.64 27.72 13.87
CA GLU A 226 -0.10 28.63 12.86
C GLU A 226 -1.24 29.16 11.96
N VAL A 227 -1.10 30.39 11.46
CA VAL A 227 -2.01 30.93 10.43
C VAL A 227 -1.75 30.19 9.12
N ILE A 228 -2.82 29.75 8.47
CA ILE A 228 -2.74 29.09 7.17
C ILE A 228 -2.51 30.12 6.06
N ASN A 229 -1.52 29.88 5.21
CA ASN A 229 -1.15 30.76 4.10
C ASN A 229 -1.22 29.97 2.78
N PRO A 230 -1.64 30.58 1.66
CA PRO A 230 -1.62 29.92 0.36
C PRO A 230 -0.26 29.32 -0.04
N ASP A 231 0.83 29.92 0.41
CA ASP A 231 2.19 29.48 0.07
C ASP A 231 2.72 28.37 0.99
N TYR A 232 2.17 28.26 2.22
CA TYR A 232 2.63 27.28 3.21
C TYR A 232 1.62 26.99 4.33
N GLY A 233 1.80 25.86 4.99
CA GLY A 233 1.01 25.48 6.17
C GLY A 233 -0.17 24.57 5.82
N ARG A 234 -0.57 23.77 6.80
CA ARG A 234 -1.70 22.84 6.69
C ARG A 234 -2.44 22.79 8.00
N HIS A 235 -3.76 22.82 7.94
CA HIS A 235 -4.60 22.53 9.09
C HIS A 235 -5.15 21.12 9.01
N PHE A 236 -5.32 20.50 10.17
CA PHE A 236 -5.73 19.11 10.30
C PHE A 236 -6.99 19.04 11.18
N LYS A 237 -8.01 18.35 10.68
CA LYS A 237 -9.24 18.10 11.42
C LYS A 237 -9.49 16.60 11.49
N GLU A 238 -9.43 16.03 12.69
CA GLU A 238 -9.83 14.63 12.89
C GLU A 238 -11.36 14.55 12.75
N VAL A 239 -11.83 13.89 11.70
CA VAL A 239 -13.27 13.78 11.37
C VAL A 239 -13.84 12.43 11.77
N GLU A 240 -12.99 11.42 11.85
CA GLU A 240 -13.30 10.07 12.34
C GLU A 240 -12.06 9.54 13.07
N PRO A 241 -12.19 8.53 13.94
CA PRO A 241 -11.03 7.92 14.60
C PRO A 241 -9.95 7.51 13.59
N GLY A 242 -8.81 8.20 13.64
CA GLY A 242 -7.67 7.97 12.75
C GLY A 242 -7.80 8.52 11.33
N VAL A 243 -8.81 9.33 11.03
CA VAL A 243 -8.99 10.00 9.75
C VAL A 243 -8.94 11.51 9.95
N PHE A 244 -7.95 12.15 9.35
CA PHE A 244 -7.73 13.58 9.41
C PHE A 244 -7.96 14.19 8.03
N GLU A 245 -8.89 15.12 7.91
CA GLU A 245 -8.94 16.02 6.77
C GLU A 245 -7.78 17.01 6.84
N VAL A 246 -7.15 17.25 5.71
CA VAL A 246 -6.05 18.22 5.59
C VAL A 246 -6.52 19.39 4.74
N TRP A 247 -6.40 20.59 5.29
CA TRP A 247 -6.86 21.84 4.71
C TRP A 247 -5.67 22.73 4.38
N ALA A 248 -5.80 23.51 3.30
CA ALA A 248 -4.84 24.52 2.86
C ALA A 248 -5.61 25.76 2.41
N ALA A 249 -5.00 26.94 2.58
CA ALA A 249 -5.48 28.14 1.91
C ALA A 249 -5.10 28.07 0.43
N VAL A 250 -5.98 28.51 -0.46
CA VAL A 250 -5.72 28.60 -1.90
C VAL A 250 -6.24 29.90 -2.47
N TRP A 251 -5.55 30.42 -3.47
CA TRP A 251 -6.03 31.55 -4.28
C TRP A 251 -7.10 31.07 -5.27
N PRO A 252 -8.33 31.63 -5.25
CA PRO A 252 -9.35 31.30 -6.24
C PRO A 252 -8.92 31.73 -7.66
N SER A 253 -9.28 30.95 -8.67
CA SER A 253 -8.96 31.25 -10.08
C SER A 253 -9.64 32.51 -10.64
N GLY A 254 -10.68 33.00 -9.97
CA GLY A 254 -11.43 34.22 -10.34
C GLY A 254 -10.97 35.49 -9.61
N GLY A 255 -9.86 35.43 -8.85
CA GLY A 255 -9.44 36.51 -7.95
C GLY A 255 -10.22 36.52 -6.63
N GLY A 256 -9.78 37.36 -5.70
CA GLY A 256 -10.35 37.47 -4.35
C GLY A 256 -9.42 36.99 -3.24
N GLY A 257 -9.93 36.95 -2.02
CA GLY A 257 -9.18 36.49 -0.85
C GLY A 257 -8.89 34.98 -0.90
N ALA A 258 -7.83 34.58 -0.20
CA ALA A 258 -7.53 33.17 0.00
C ALA A 258 -8.69 32.46 0.70
N ILE A 259 -9.02 31.25 0.26
CA ILE A 259 -10.06 30.41 0.86
C ILE A 259 -9.47 29.10 1.36
N ASP A 260 -10.00 28.59 2.45
CA ASP A 260 -9.60 27.29 2.98
C ASP A 260 -10.31 26.17 2.23
N VAL A 261 -9.52 25.27 1.64
CA VAL A 261 -10.02 24.10 0.93
C VAL A 261 -9.40 22.82 1.49
N ARG A 262 -10.22 21.77 1.54
CA ARG A 262 -9.73 20.43 1.86
C ARG A 262 -8.88 19.90 0.70
N VAL A 263 -7.58 19.79 0.92
CA VAL A 263 -6.61 19.33 -0.08
C VAL A 263 -6.35 17.82 -0.05
N GLY A 264 -6.75 17.14 1.02
CA GLY A 264 -6.54 15.70 1.14
C GLY A 264 -6.85 15.10 2.52
N HIS A 265 -6.31 13.91 2.77
CA HIS A 265 -6.51 13.19 4.03
C HIS A 265 -5.23 12.49 4.53
N ALA A 266 -5.05 12.46 5.85
CA ALA A 266 -4.14 11.52 6.50
C ALA A 266 -4.98 10.45 7.21
N ILE A 267 -4.68 9.17 6.97
CA ILE A 267 -5.47 8.03 7.44
C ILE A 267 -4.54 7.07 8.18
N VAL A 268 -4.86 6.73 9.42
CA VAL A 268 -4.13 5.75 10.22
C VAL A 268 -5.08 4.61 10.53
N GLN A 269 -4.72 3.39 10.15
CA GLN A 269 -5.57 2.22 10.33
C GLN A 269 -4.74 0.97 10.61
N LEU A 270 -5.36 -0.01 11.25
CA LEU A 270 -4.73 -1.32 11.42
C LEU A 270 -4.58 -2.03 10.07
N LEU A 271 -3.53 -2.83 9.94
CA LEU A 271 -3.49 -3.89 8.94
C LEU A 271 -4.46 -4.99 9.34
N PRO A 272 -5.15 -5.64 8.39
CA PRO A 272 -6.02 -6.76 8.69
C PRO A 272 -5.20 -8.03 8.92
N THR A 273 -4.36 -8.02 9.96
CA THR A 273 -3.32 -9.04 10.23
C THR A 273 -3.89 -10.42 10.58
N TRP A 274 -5.19 -10.48 10.86
CA TRP A 274 -5.94 -11.70 11.04
C TRP A 274 -6.23 -12.40 9.71
N LEU A 275 -6.45 -11.69 8.59
CA LEU A 275 -6.81 -12.30 7.31
C LEU A 275 -5.78 -13.35 6.83
N PRO A 276 -4.46 -13.07 6.82
CA PRO A 276 -3.48 -14.07 6.40
C PRO A 276 -3.37 -15.27 7.35
N LYS A 277 -3.87 -15.14 8.59
CA LYS A 277 -3.81 -16.17 9.63
C LYS A 277 -5.07 -17.04 9.67
N VAL A 278 -6.15 -16.66 8.97
CA VAL A 278 -7.40 -17.42 8.96
C VAL A 278 -7.13 -18.85 8.51
N ARG A 279 -7.41 -19.79 9.42
CA ARG A 279 -7.50 -21.21 9.13
C ARG A 279 -8.97 -21.51 8.97
N LEU A 280 -9.35 -22.04 7.81
CA LEU A 280 -10.72 -22.49 7.59
C LEU A 280 -10.82 -23.89 8.21
N ASP A 281 -11.10 -23.94 9.52
CA ASP A 281 -11.52 -25.15 10.22
C ASP A 281 -13.05 -25.20 10.35
N SER A 282 -13.56 -26.26 10.95
CA SER A 282 -15.01 -26.53 11.07
C SER A 282 -15.73 -25.57 12.01
N THR A 283 -15.02 -24.81 12.86
CA THR A 283 -15.63 -23.91 13.87
C THR A 283 -15.96 -22.54 13.31
N ASN A 284 -15.23 -22.08 12.28
CA ASN A 284 -15.54 -20.87 11.52
C ASN A 284 -15.60 -19.57 12.36
N GLU A 285 -14.91 -19.52 13.51
CA GLU A 285 -14.96 -18.43 14.49
C GLU A 285 -14.07 -17.22 14.17
N HIS A 286 -13.25 -17.31 13.11
CA HIS A 286 -12.32 -16.25 12.77
C HIS A 286 -13.02 -15.03 12.15
N SER A 287 -12.67 -13.82 12.63
CA SER A 287 -13.11 -12.57 12.01
C SER A 287 -12.70 -12.52 10.54
N LEU A 288 -13.69 -12.35 9.65
CA LEU A 288 -13.49 -12.15 8.21
C LEU A 288 -13.54 -10.66 7.84
N SER A 289 -13.59 -9.79 8.86
CA SER A 289 -13.60 -8.35 8.68
C SER A 289 -12.35 -7.84 7.98
N GLY A 290 -12.43 -6.67 7.38
CA GLY A 290 -11.30 -6.08 6.67
C GLY A 290 -11.09 -6.58 5.25
N TRP A 291 -12.06 -7.28 4.65
CA TRP A 291 -12.10 -7.57 3.21
C TRP A 291 -12.77 -6.43 2.42
N PHE A 292 -12.98 -6.62 1.11
CA PHE A 292 -13.56 -5.58 0.25
C PHE A 292 -15.01 -5.21 0.58
N ASN A 293 -15.76 -6.13 1.17
CA ASN A 293 -17.17 -5.98 1.48
C ASN A 293 -17.43 -4.84 2.49
N GLU A 294 -16.44 -4.55 3.35
CA GLU A 294 -16.56 -3.61 4.48
C GLU A 294 -15.91 -2.25 4.19
N ASN A 295 -15.66 -1.92 2.92
CA ASN A 295 -14.97 -0.69 2.52
C ASN A 295 -13.58 -0.52 3.17
N TYR A 296 -12.96 -1.59 3.65
CA TYR A 296 -11.72 -1.57 4.42
C TYR A 296 -10.46 -1.60 3.54
N LEU A 297 -10.51 -2.34 2.43
CA LEU A 297 -9.41 -2.45 1.47
C LEU A 297 -9.68 -1.62 0.21
N PRO A 298 -8.65 -0.94 -0.35
CA PRO A 298 -7.24 -0.92 0.11
C PRO A 298 -6.97 -0.05 1.34
N TYR A 299 -7.89 0.84 1.70
CA TYR A 299 -7.92 1.54 2.98
C TYR A 299 -9.36 1.97 3.27
N ARG A 300 -9.68 2.24 4.54
CA ARG A 300 -11.00 2.79 4.87
C ARG A 300 -11.13 4.20 4.29
N ARG A 301 -12.03 4.38 3.33
CA ARG A 301 -12.34 5.73 2.84
C ARG A 301 -13.11 6.53 3.90
N PRO A 302 -12.82 7.83 4.05
CA PRO A 302 -13.62 8.72 4.88
C PRO A 302 -15.09 8.69 4.46
N ASN A 303 -16.01 8.88 5.40
CA ASN A 303 -17.45 8.98 5.11
C ASN A 303 -17.80 10.20 4.25
N THR A 304 -16.91 11.21 4.21
CA THR A 304 -17.02 12.37 3.32
C THR A 304 -16.61 12.06 1.87
N ALA A 305 -16.17 10.83 1.58
CA ALA A 305 -15.80 10.36 0.25
C ALA A 305 -16.73 9.22 -0.22
N LYS A 306 -16.88 9.07 -1.54
CA LYS A 306 -17.61 7.93 -2.12
C LYS A 306 -16.95 6.62 -1.69
N PRO A 307 -17.72 5.59 -1.29
CA PRO A 307 -17.17 4.30 -0.93
C PRO A 307 -16.45 3.67 -2.12
N TRP A 308 -15.60 2.69 -1.84
CA TRP A 308 -14.93 1.94 -2.89
C TRP A 308 -15.91 1.19 -3.79
N ARG A 309 -15.64 1.23 -5.10
CA ARG A 309 -16.32 0.35 -6.07
C ARG A 309 -16.06 -1.11 -5.73
N GLN A 310 -17.08 -1.96 -5.81
CA GLN A 310 -16.88 -3.40 -5.59
C GLN A 310 -15.89 -3.97 -6.61
N PRO A 311 -14.99 -4.88 -6.20
CA PRO A 311 -14.10 -5.55 -7.13
C PRO A 311 -14.89 -6.37 -8.16
N VAL A 312 -14.36 -6.44 -9.37
CA VAL A 312 -14.88 -7.32 -10.43
C VAL A 312 -13.96 -8.51 -10.62
N SER A 313 -14.52 -9.62 -11.12
CA SER A 313 -13.72 -10.83 -11.32
C SER A 313 -12.66 -10.58 -12.39
N PRO A 314 -11.37 -10.74 -12.05
CA PRO A 314 -10.30 -10.39 -12.95
C PRO A 314 -9.89 -11.57 -13.85
N LEU A 315 -10.72 -12.63 -13.86
CA LEU A 315 -10.61 -13.82 -14.71
C LEU A 315 -11.66 -13.85 -15.82
N ARG A 316 -12.58 -12.87 -15.84
CA ARG A 316 -13.62 -12.71 -16.87
C ARG A 316 -13.25 -11.66 -17.92
N LEU A 317 -12.05 -11.09 -17.80
CA LEU A 317 -11.39 -10.17 -18.70
C LEU A 317 -10.22 -10.92 -19.34
#